data_AF-A0A328BPQ7-F1
#
_entry.id   AF-A0A328BPQ7-F1
#
_cell.length_a   1.000
_cell.length_b   1.000
_cell.length_c   1.000
_cell.angle_alpha   90.00
_cell.angle_beta   90.00
_cell.angle_gamma   90.00
#
_symmetry.space_group_name_H-M   'P 1'
#
loop_
_entity.id
_entity.type
_entity.pdbx_description
1 polymer ?
#
loop_
_entity_poly.entity_id
_entity_poly.type
_entity_poly.pdbx_seq_one_letter_code
_entity_poly.pdbx_strand_id
1 'polypeptide(L)'
;MRVGRLTWGVKQSFRQYVEMSGGTVTVGGGAARDEDGGFVLAALPGFDLALDDAGRPTGCGRFAGEVGFEAHGGMLRVSLVELGVETGANGLVLTCADGAGKDRRVEIARLDSDAITVEPDGAVSIPAKITLDGMMILGDHYPPGTVLDPVRLAGS
;
A
#
# COMPACT_ATOMS: atom_id res chain seq x y z
N MET A 1 17.77 3.01 -9.24
CA MET A 1 17.33 1.59 -9.36
C MET A 1 15.85 1.52 -9.76
N ARG A 2 15.44 0.71 -10.74
CA ARG A 2 14.01 0.51 -11.06
C ARG A 2 13.32 -0.28 -9.94
N VAL A 3 12.10 0.11 -9.59
CA VAL A 3 11.32 -0.62 -8.58
C VAL A 3 10.55 -1.76 -9.25
N GLY A 4 10.75 -2.99 -8.76
CA GLY A 4 10.06 -4.18 -9.24
C GLY A 4 9.01 -4.73 -8.27
N ARG A 5 9.03 -4.27 -7.01
CA ARG A 5 8.18 -4.83 -5.94
C ARG A 5 7.80 -3.77 -4.92
N LEU A 6 6.54 -3.84 -4.48
CA LEU A 6 6.02 -3.14 -3.30
C LEU A 6 5.59 -4.17 -2.27
N THR A 7 6.01 -3.98 -1.03
CA THR A 7 5.50 -4.72 0.13
C THR A 7 4.83 -3.75 1.10
N TRP A 8 3.61 -4.07 1.54
CA TRP A 8 2.90 -3.25 2.51
C TRP A 8 1.96 -4.09 3.37
N GLY A 9 1.90 -3.83 4.67
CA GLY A 9 1.01 -4.55 5.58
C GLY A 9 -0.37 -3.92 5.77
N VAL A 10 -0.63 -2.73 5.22
CA VAL A 10 -1.78 -1.90 5.60
C VAL A 10 -1.61 -1.36 7.03
N LYS A 11 -1.93 -2.16 8.03
CA LYS A 11 -1.69 -1.88 9.45
C LYS A 11 -1.74 -3.19 10.23
N GLN A 12 -0.68 -3.54 10.97
CA GLN A 12 -0.62 -4.83 11.68
C GLN A 12 -1.82 -5.07 12.59
N SER A 13 -2.20 -4.08 13.41
CA SER A 13 -3.35 -4.22 14.32
C SER A 13 -4.70 -4.34 13.60
N PHE A 14 -4.83 -3.80 12.39
CA PHE A 14 -6.02 -4.00 11.56
C PHE A 14 -6.10 -5.44 11.06
N ARG A 15 -4.98 -5.98 10.53
CA ARG A 15 -4.93 -7.38 10.07
C ARG A 15 -5.28 -8.34 11.21
N GLN A 16 -4.66 -8.16 12.37
CA GLN A 16 -4.93 -8.97 13.56
C GLN A 16 -6.40 -8.87 13.99
N TYR A 17 -6.98 -7.67 14.00
CA TYR A 17 -8.39 -7.49 14.33
C TYR A 17 -9.31 -8.30 13.40
N VAL A 18 -9.10 -8.21 12.08
CA VAL A 18 -9.90 -8.96 11.09
C VAL A 18 -9.82 -10.45 11.39
N GLU A 19 -8.62 -11.00 11.53
CA GLU A 19 -8.41 -12.43 11.76
C GLU A 19 -9.00 -12.90 13.11
N MET A 20 -8.81 -12.12 14.19
CA MET A 20 -9.39 -12.43 15.51
C MET A 20 -10.91 -12.30 15.57
N SER A 21 -11.51 -11.48 14.70
CA SER A 21 -12.97 -11.34 14.59
C SER A 21 -13.64 -12.48 13.81
N GLY A 22 -12.88 -13.51 13.41
CA GLY A 22 -13.36 -14.57 12.51
C GLY A 22 -13.53 -14.08 11.07
N GLY A 23 -12.94 -12.93 10.74
CA GLY A 23 -12.90 -12.39 9.39
C GLY A 23 -11.92 -13.12 8.48
N THR A 24 -11.91 -12.73 7.22
CA THR A 24 -11.05 -13.31 6.19
C THR A 24 -10.18 -12.24 5.56
N VAL A 25 -8.93 -12.60 5.29
CA VAL A 25 -8.04 -11.84 4.43
C VAL A 25 -7.76 -12.63 3.16
N THR A 26 -7.97 -12.02 2.01
CA THR A 26 -7.77 -12.63 0.70
C THR A 26 -6.72 -11.87 -0.08
N VAL A 27 -5.97 -12.61 -0.91
CA VAL A 27 -5.05 -12.05 -1.90
C VAL A 27 -5.38 -12.59 -3.28
N GLY A 28 -5.27 -11.75 -4.29
CA GLY A 28 -5.56 -12.06 -5.68
C GLY A 28 -4.77 -11.19 -6.64
N GLY A 29 -4.99 -11.35 -7.95
CA GLY A 29 -4.38 -10.47 -8.96
C GLY A 29 -2.85 -10.47 -9.00
N GLY A 30 -2.21 -11.53 -8.48
CA GLY A 30 -0.74 -11.64 -8.38
C GLY A 30 -0.15 -11.17 -7.06
N ALA A 31 -0.95 -10.68 -6.11
CA ALA A 31 -0.48 -10.40 -4.76
C ALA A 31 -0.18 -11.70 -3.99
N ALA A 32 0.86 -11.67 -3.17
CA ALA A 32 1.22 -12.74 -2.23
C ALA A 32 1.30 -12.21 -0.80
N ARG A 33 1.29 -13.10 0.20
CA ARG A 33 1.62 -12.77 1.58
C ARG A 33 3.07 -13.13 1.88
N ASP A 34 3.77 -12.29 2.63
CA ASP A 34 5.07 -12.62 3.22
C ASP A 34 4.93 -13.30 4.60
N GLU A 35 6.06 -13.63 5.22
CA GLU A 35 6.12 -14.33 6.52
C GLU A 35 5.55 -13.49 7.67
N ASP A 36 5.59 -12.16 7.57
CA ASP A 36 5.05 -11.22 8.57
C ASP A 36 3.57 -10.84 8.28
N GLY A 37 2.99 -11.48 7.27
CA GLY A 37 1.62 -11.25 6.81
C GLY A 37 1.42 -9.93 6.05
N GLY A 38 2.51 -9.28 5.62
CA GLY A 38 2.50 -8.19 4.66
C GLY A 38 2.14 -8.69 3.26
N PHE A 39 1.70 -7.76 2.40
CA PHE A 39 1.31 -8.08 1.03
C PHE A 39 2.39 -7.67 0.06
N VAL A 40 2.82 -8.60 -0.80
CA VAL A 40 3.84 -8.41 -1.83
C VAL A 40 3.17 -8.28 -3.19
N LEU A 41 3.41 -7.17 -3.88
CA LEU A 41 2.83 -6.83 -5.17
C LEU A 41 3.94 -6.54 -6.19
N ALA A 42 3.83 -7.11 -7.38
CA ALA A 42 4.79 -6.93 -8.46
C ALA A 42 4.51 -5.67 -9.27
N ALA A 43 5.54 -4.93 -9.69
CA ALA A 43 5.38 -3.75 -10.53
C ALA A 43 4.76 -4.11 -11.89
N LEU A 44 3.82 -3.30 -12.35
CA LEU A 44 3.26 -3.39 -13.69
C LEU A 44 4.19 -2.70 -14.70
N PRO A 45 4.28 -3.21 -15.95
CA PRO A 45 5.04 -2.57 -17.01
C PRO A 45 4.42 -1.22 -17.41
N GLY A 46 5.20 -0.38 -18.08
CA GLY A 46 4.74 0.92 -18.60
C GLY A 46 4.83 2.07 -17.59
N PHE A 47 5.33 1.80 -16.39
CA PHE A 47 5.56 2.78 -15.33
C PHE A 47 7.05 2.98 -15.07
N ASP A 48 7.41 4.13 -14.51
CA ASP A 48 8.79 4.60 -14.43
C ASP A 48 9.33 4.77 -13.01
N LEU A 49 8.63 4.24 -12.00
CA LEU A 49 9.06 4.30 -10.61
C LEU A 49 10.50 3.80 -10.43
N ALA A 50 11.34 4.65 -9.87
CA ALA A 50 12.73 4.36 -9.58
C ALA A 50 13.16 5.02 -8.27
N LEU A 51 14.17 4.43 -7.62
CA LEU A 51 14.84 4.97 -6.45
C LEU A 51 16.15 5.65 -6.88
N ASP A 52 16.39 6.89 -6.42
CA ASP A 52 17.68 7.57 -6.57
C ASP A 52 18.75 6.99 -5.61
N ASP A 53 19.97 7.54 -5.65
CA ASP A 53 21.09 7.06 -4.80
C ASP A 53 20.84 7.29 -3.30
N ALA A 54 19.92 8.19 -2.95
CA ALA A 54 19.47 8.43 -1.57
C ALA A 54 18.24 7.58 -1.20
N GLY A 55 17.78 6.69 -2.09
CA GLY A 55 16.59 5.88 -1.90
C GLY A 55 15.28 6.64 -2.12
N ARG A 56 15.30 7.87 -2.66
CA ARG A 56 14.07 8.65 -2.87
C ARG A 56 13.34 8.17 -4.12
N PRO A 57 12.02 7.92 -4.03
CA PRO A 57 11.22 7.57 -5.19
C PRO A 57 11.11 8.72 -6.19
N THR A 58 11.23 8.39 -7.47
CA THR A 58 11.03 9.28 -8.62
C THR A 58 10.16 8.56 -9.64
N GLY A 59 9.39 9.32 -10.42
CA GLY A 59 8.40 8.76 -11.34
C GLY A 59 7.17 8.22 -10.62
N CYS A 60 6.42 7.36 -11.30
CA CYS A 60 5.20 6.74 -10.77
C CYS A 60 5.21 5.23 -11.00
N GLY A 61 4.53 4.50 -10.13
CA GLY A 61 4.43 3.03 -10.17
C GLY A 61 2.99 2.57 -10.02
N ARG A 62 2.70 1.43 -10.63
CA ARG A 62 1.51 0.61 -10.36
C ARG A 62 1.93 -0.80 -10.07
N PHE A 63 1.19 -1.48 -9.20
CA PHE A 63 1.53 -2.81 -8.74
C PHE A 63 0.35 -3.74 -8.90
N ALA A 64 0.59 -4.90 -9.52
CA ALA A 64 -0.41 -5.94 -9.71
C ALA A 64 -0.77 -6.55 -8.35
N GLY A 65 -2.06 -6.65 -8.07
CA GLY A 65 -2.54 -7.31 -6.85
C GLY A 65 -3.88 -6.81 -6.39
N GLU A 66 -4.54 -7.67 -5.65
CA GLU A 66 -5.79 -7.40 -4.94
C GLU A 66 -5.64 -7.93 -3.52
N VAL A 67 -6.03 -7.11 -2.54
CA VAL A 67 -6.08 -7.49 -1.13
C VAL A 67 -7.46 -7.18 -0.60
N GLY A 68 -8.15 -8.20 -0.09
CA GLY A 68 -9.50 -8.09 0.47
C GLY A 68 -9.51 -8.39 1.96
N PHE A 69 -10.27 -7.61 2.72
CA PHE A 69 -10.59 -7.87 4.12
C PHE A 69 -12.08 -7.88 4.33
N GLU A 70 -12.61 -8.93 4.96
CA GLU A 70 -14.02 -9.05 5.29
C GLU A 70 -14.19 -9.52 6.73
N ALA A 71 -15.06 -8.87 7.51
CA ALA A 71 -15.39 -9.27 8.86
C ALA A 71 -16.84 -8.91 9.23
N HIS A 72 -17.33 -9.44 10.35
CA HIS A 72 -18.68 -9.17 10.88
C HIS A 72 -19.81 -9.39 9.86
N GLY A 73 -19.77 -10.50 9.13
CA GLY A 73 -20.82 -10.83 8.15
C GLY A 73 -20.90 -9.83 6.97
N GLY A 74 -19.79 -9.17 6.63
CA GLY A 74 -19.69 -8.25 5.51
C GLY A 74 -19.88 -6.77 5.87
N MET A 75 -20.10 -6.44 7.15
CA MET A 75 -20.17 -5.05 7.60
C MET A 75 -18.82 -4.35 7.48
N LEU A 76 -17.71 -5.06 7.76
CA LEU A 76 -16.38 -4.63 7.37
C LEU A 76 -16.08 -5.24 6.00
N ARG A 77 -15.84 -4.39 5.01
CA ARG A 77 -15.36 -4.82 3.69
C ARG A 77 -14.37 -3.80 3.14
N VAL A 78 -13.12 -4.22 2.98
CA VAL A 78 -12.04 -3.40 2.40
C VAL A 78 -11.51 -4.14 1.19
N SER A 79 -11.38 -3.42 0.07
CA SER A 79 -10.76 -3.95 -1.15
C SER A 79 -9.69 -2.97 -1.62
N LEU A 80 -8.46 -3.45 -1.69
CA LEU A 80 -7.30 -2.70 -2.15
C LEU A 80 -6.85 -3.33 -3.46
N VAL A 81 -7.13 -2.64 -4.56
CA VAL A 81 -6.84 -3.13 -5.91
C VAL A 81 -5.78 -2.24 -6.54
N GLU A 82 -4.78 -2.88 -7.14
CA GLU A 82 -3.75 -2.24 -7.95
C GLU A 82 -3.13 -1.01 -7.27
N LEU A 83 -2.32 -1.25 -6.24
CA LEU A 83 -1.67 -0.17 -5.51
C LEU A 83 -0.76 0.65 -6.43
N GLY A 84 -0.57 1.92 -6.09
CA GLY A 84 0.27 2.84 -6.85
C GLY A 84 1.09 3.74 -5.93
N VAL A 85 2.28 4.11 -6.37
CA VAL A 85 3.13 5.10 -5.70
C VAL A 85 3.37 6.23 -6.70
N GLU A 86 3.02 7.45 -6.32
CA GLU A 86 3.08 8.61 -7.20
C GLU A 86 3.11 9.92 -6.41
N THR A 87 3.34 11.04 -7.11
CA THR A 87 3.28 12.37 -6.51
C THR A 87 1.84 12.89 -6.55
N GLY A 88 1.27 13.10 -5.36
CA GLY A 88 0.00 13.81 -5.18
C GLY A 88 0.23 15.31 -4.92
N ALA A 89 -0.85 16.02 -4.59
CA ALA A 89 -0.80 17.47 -4.39
C ALA A 89 0.14 17.92 -3.23
N ASN A 90 0.35 17.04 -2.24
CA ASN A 90 1.13 17.34 -1.03
C ASN A 90 2.32 16.38 -0.85
N GLY A 91 2.91 15.91 -1.95
CA GLY A 91 4.07 15.01 -1.92
C GLY A 91 3.73 13.58 -2.30
N LEU A 92 4.58 12.63 -1.90
CA LEU A 92 4.46 11.23 -2.28
C LEU A 92 3.25 10.57 -1.60
N VAL A 93 2.50 9.78 -2.36
CA VAL A 93 1.28 9.10 -1.89
C VAL A 93 1.25 7.64 -2.33
N LEU A 94 0.59 6.83 -1.50
CA LEU A 94 0.14 5.49 -1.87
C LEU A 94 -1.32 5.58 -2.29
N THR A 95 -1.63 5.09 -3.49
CA THR A 95 -2.99 5.09 -4.04
C THR A 95 -3.50 3.67 -4.28
N CYS A 96 -4.81 3.48 -4.33
CA CYS A 96 -5.43 2.28 -4.92
C CYS A 96 -6.38 2.68 -6.05
N ALA A 97 -6.63 1.75 -6.97
CA ALA A 97 -7.70 1.87 -7.93
C ALA A 97 -9.06 1.86 -7.22
N ASP A 98 -9.98 2.67 -7.72
CA ASP A 98 -11.38 2.75 -7.27
C ASP A 98 -12.30 2.64 -8.49
N GLY A 99 -13.39 1.87 -8.34
CA GLY A 99 -14.32 1.56 -9.42
C GLY A 99 -13.88 0.43 -10.37
N ALA A 100 -14.85 -0.11 -11.12
CA ALA A 100 -14.66 -1.27 -11.99
C ALA A 100 -13.72 -1.02 -13.18
N GLY A 101 -13.57 0.23 -13.62
CA GLY A 101 -12.69 0.63 -14.71
C GLY A 101 -11.25 0.93 -14.28
N LYS A 102 -10.98 1.04 -12.97
CA LYS A 102 -9.69 1.48 -12.39
C LYS A 102 -9.20 2.85 -12.90
N ASP A 103 -10.10 3.62 -13.47
CA ASP A 103 -9.89 4.95 -14.05
C ASP A 103 -9.81 6.03 -12.97
N ARG A 104 -10.44 5.79 -11.82
CA ARG A 104 -10.29 6.60 -10.62
C ARG A 104 -9.32 5.94 -9.65
N ARG A 105 -8.57 6.78 -8.93
CA ARG A 105 -7.69 6.35 -7.84
C ARG A 105 -7.93 7.18 -6.59
N VAL A 106 -7.70 6.56 -5.45
CA VAL A 106 -7.86 7.19 -4.13
C VAL A 106 -6.51 7.22 -3.44
N GLU A 107 -6.14 8.37 -2.88
CA GLU A 107 -4.97 8.49 -1.99
C GLU A 107 -5.28 7.79 -0.68
N ILE A 108 -4.65 6.66 -0.38
CA ILE A 108 -4.85 5.92 0.88
C ILE A 108 -3.94 6.47 1.98
N ALA A 109 -2.69 6.75 1.63
CA ALA A 109 -1.68 7.19 2.59
C ALA A 109 -0.75 8.24 1.99
N ARG A 110 -0.32 9.20 2.82
CA ARG A 110 0.86 10.02 2.53
C ARG A 110 2.11 9.23 2.91
N LEU A 111 3.11 9.30 2.05
CA LEU A 111 4.41 8.66 2.24
C LEU A 111 5.44 9.74 2.60
N ASP A 112 6.11 9.55 3.74
CA ASP A 112 7.05 10.52 4.28
C ASP A 112 8.42 10.37 3.58
N SER A 113 8.64 11.17 2.53
CA SER A 113 9.87 11.13 1.74
C SER A 113 11.10 11.63 2.49
N ASP A 114 10.91 12.34 3.60
CA ASP A 114 12.00 12.89 4.41
C ASP A 114 12.45 11.92 5.51
N ALA A 115 11.67 10.86 5.77
CA ALA A 115 11.93 9.84 6.78
C ALA A 115 12.21 8.44 6.19
N ILE A 116 12.75 8.41 4.96
CA ILE A 116 13.09 7.17 4.26
C ILE A 116 14.25 6.44 4.94
N THR A 117 14.14 5.11 5.01
CA THR A 117 15.24 4.23 5.43
C THR A 117 15.65 3.32 4.28
N VAL A 118 16.94 3.29 3.95
CA VAL A 118 17.52 2.27 3.06
C VAL A 118 17.88 1.06 3.91
N GLU A 119 17.31 -0.10 3.55
CA GLU A 119 17.52 -1.36 4.24
C GLU A 119 18.81 -2.07 3.78
N PRO A 120 19.36 -3.02 4.57
CA PRO A 120 20.61 -3.70 4.23
C PRO A 120 20.60 -4.47 2.91
N ASP A 121 19.43 -4.88 2.42
CA ASP A 121 19.26 -5.57 1.14
C ASP A 121 19.04 -4.61 -0.05
N GLY A 122 19.14 -3.29 0.20
CA GLY A 122 18.93 -2.25 -0.80
C GLY A 122 17.47 -1.88 -1.05
N ALA A 123 16.51 -2.51 -0.35
CA ALA A 123 15.13 -2.03 -0.35
C ALA A 123 15.01 -0.69 0.40
N VAL A 124 13.91 0.01 0.14
CA VAL A 124 13.61 1.30 0.74
C VAL A 124 12.30 1.18 1.52
N SER A 125 12.34 1.55 2.80
CA SER A 125 11.17 1.64 3.68
C SER A 125 10.74 3.08 3.86
N ILE A 126 9.45 3.36 3.64
CA ILE A 126 8.88 4.71 3.64
C ILE A 126 7.72 4.75 4.64
N PRO A 127 7.79 5.58 5.69
CA PRO A 127 6.70 5.73 6.65
C PRO A 127 5.41 6.20 5.97
N ALA A 128 4.27 5.63 6.39
CA ALA A 128 2.97 5.91 5.80
C ALA A 128 1.98 6.41 6.87
N LYS A 129 1.19 7.44 6.51
CA LYS A 129 0.12 7.97 7.35
C LYS A 129 -1.18 8.04 6.56
N ILE A 130 -2.26 7.54 7.14
CA ILE A 130 -3.56 7.47 6.46
C ILE A 130 -4.07 8.87 6.08
N THR A 131 -4.66 8.99 4.90
CA THR A 131 -5.36 10.19 4.45
C THR A 131 -6.82 10.18 4.92
N LEU A 132 -7.57 11.25 4.62
CA LEU A 132 -9.02 11.26 4.81
C LEU A 132 -9.73 10.23 3.92
N ASP A 133 -9.34 10.10 2.65
CA ASP A 133 -9.98 9.13 1.76
C ASP A 133 -9.60 7.69 2.13
N GLY A 134 -8.36 7.45 2.57
CA GLY A 134 -7.91 6.16 3.08
C GLY A 134 -8.66 5.71 4.33
N MET A 135 -9.03 6.65 5.20
CA MET A 135 -9.89 6.37 6.36
C MET A 135 -11.25 5.81 5.93
N MET A 136 -11.85 6.36 4.87
CA MET A 136 -13.12 5.84 4.33
C MET A 136 -12.98 4.43 3.76
N ILE A 137 -11.83 4.12 3.15
CA ILE A 137 -11.53 2.77 2.65
C ILE A 137 -11.33 1.77 3.80
N LEU A 138 -10.70 2.19 4.90
CA LEU A 138 -10.39 1.34 6.06
C LEU A 138 -11.51 1.30 7.12
N GLY A 139 -12.74 1.68 6.75
CA GLY A 139 -13.92 1.53 7.60
C GLY A 139 -14.12 2.64 8.64
N ASP A 140 -13.59 3.84 8.41
CA ASP A 140 -13.90 5.05 9.21
C ASP A 140 -13.42 5.02 10.68
N HIS A 141 -12.43 4.18 10.99
CA HIS A 141 -11.92 3.99 12.36
C HIS A 141 -10.58 4.68 12.64
N TYR A 142 -9.85 5.10 11.60
CA TYR A 142 -8.50 5.66 11.73
C TYR A 142 -8.49 7.12 11.27
N PRO A 143 -8.40 8.10 12.18
CA PRO A 143 -8.38 9.50 11.79
C PRO A 143 -7.18 9.83 10.88
N PRO A 144 -7.28 10.85 10.01
CA PRO A 144 -6.17 11.26 9.15
C PRO A 144 -4.90 11.51 9.95
N GLY A 145 -3.76 11.07 9.41
CA GLY A 145 -2.47 11.13 10.10
C GLY A 145 -2.15 9.92 10.98
N THR A 146 -3.08 8.98 11.18
CA THR A 146 -2.80 7.71 11.84
C THR A 146 -1.68 6.97 11.12
N VAL A 147 -0.68 6.51 11.88
CA VAL A 147 0.44 5.72 11.36
C VAL A 147 -0.04 4.35 10.89
N LEU A 148 0.32 4.03 9.65
CA LEU A 148 0.14 2.74 9.00
C LEU A 148 1.47 1.99 9.00
N ASP A 149 1.45 0.73 8.53
CA ASP A 149 2.71 0.02 8.29
C ASP A 149 3.49 0.77 7.18
N PRO A 150 4.83 0.83 7.23
CA PRO A 150 5.61 1.50 6.20
C PRO A 150 5.48 0.77 4.86
N VAL A 151 5.57 1.53 3.75
CA VAL A 151 5.63 0.97 2.40
C VAL A 151 7.07 0.64 2.08
N ARG A 152 7.33 -0.59 1.67
CA ARG A 152 8.66 -1.06 1.29
C ARG A 152 8.75 -1.24 -0.22
N LEU A 153 9.76 -0.63 -0.86
CA LEU A 153 10.01 -0.71 -2.30
C LEU A 153 11.35 -1.40 -2.55
N ALA A 154 11.36 -2.39 -3.44
CA ALA A 154 12.58 -3.12 -3.78
C ALA A 154 12.80 -3.16 -5.30
N GLY A 155 14.06 -3.38 -5.68
CA GLY A 155 14.45 -3.58 -7.08
C GLY A 155 13.74 -4.76 -7.75
N SER A 156 13.72 -4.75 -9.08
CA SER A 156 13.31 -5.89 -9.91
C SER A 156 14.37 -6.97 -9.96
#